data_AF-A0AB37JE96-F1
#
_entry.id   AF-A0AB37JE96-F1
#
_cell.length_a   1.000
_cell.length_b   1.000
_cell.length_c   1.000
_cell.angle_alpha   90.00
_cell.angle_beta   90.00
_cell.angle_gamma   90.00
#
_symmetry.space_group_name_H-M   'P 1'
#
loop_
_entity.id
_entity.type
_entity.pdbx_description
1 polymer ?
#
loop_
_entity_poly.entity_id
_entity_poly.type
_entity_poly.pdbx_seq_one_letter_code
_entity_poly.pdbx_strand_id
1 'polypeptide(L)'
;MKLVTTLFLKLAIVFIGIVVLALCIFLVPKIGNFAGELYPDIAFMKSLVLIDMYVATIPFYFALYQAFKLLSYIDKNKAFSELSVKALKNIKYCALTIGTLYLLGMPLYYLMAKKIDPPSFIPIGLIIIFSSIVIAVFAAVLQKLLQEAIRIKLENALTV
;
A
#
# COMPACT_ATOMS: atom_id res chain seq x y z
N MET A 1 4.19 28.67 -6.07
CA MET A 1 3.29 27.59 -6.56
C MET A 1 3.71 26.17 -6.17
N LYS A 2 5.00 25.77 -6.18
CA LYS A 2 5.41 24.37 -5.88
C LYS A 2 5.08 23.86 -4.47
N LEU A 3 5.12 24.72 -3.44
CA LEU A 3 4.82 24.36 -2.04
C LEU A 3 3.32 24.14 -1.75
N VAL A 4 2.42 24.76 -2.52
CA VAL A 4 0.97 24.66 -2.27
C VAL A 4 0.44 23.31 -2.76
N THR A 5 0.95 22.82 -3.89
CA THR A 5 0.53 21.53 -4.46
C THR A 5 0.92 20.36 -3.56
N THR A 6 2.13 20.37 -2.99
CA THR A 6 2.60 19.29 -2.10
C THR A 6 1.88 19.27 -0.75
N LEU A 7 1.46 20.42 -0.23
CA LEU A 7 0.63 20.50 0.98
C LEU A 7 -0.71 19.79 0.80
N PHE A 8 -1.38 19.99 -0.33
CA PHE A 8 -2.62 19.27 -0.64
C PHE A 8 -2.42 17.76 -0.67
N LEU A 9 -1.37 17.28 -1.35
CA LEU A 9 -1.07 15.84 -1.40
C LEU A 9 -0.70 15.27 -0.02
N LYS A 10 0.03 16.02 0.81
CA LYS A 10 0.33 15.61 2.19
C LYS A 10 -0.92 15.47 3.05
N LEU A 11 -1.84 16.43 2.94
CA LEU A 11 -3.13 16.35 3.64
C LEU A 11 -3.95 15.16 3.14
N ALA A 12 -3.95 14.89 1.83
CA ALA A 12 -4.61 13.71 1.27
C ALA A 12 -4.03 12.40 1.83
N ILE A 13 -2.69 12.29 1.96
CA ILE A 13 -2.03 11.12 2.58
C ILE A 13 -2.49 10.92 4.02
N VAL A 14 -2.53 11.99 4.83
CA VAL A 14 -2.99 11.92 6.22
C VAL A 14 -4.45 11.51 6.29
N PHE A 15 -5.29 12.09 5.43
CA PHE A 15 -6.71 11.75 5.35
C PHE A 15 -6.93 10.28 4.99
N ILE A 16 -6.23 9.76 3.97
CA ILE A 16 -6.26 8.34 3.60
C ILE A 16 -5.85 7.47 4.79
N GLY A 17 -4.80 7.84 5.51
CA GLY A 17 -4.35 7.13 6.71
C GLY A 17 -5.41 7.06 7.82
N ILE A 18 -6.17 8.15 8.04
CA ILE A 18 -7.26 8.22 9.02
C ILE A 18 -8.45 7.36 8.57
N VAL A 19 -8.84 7.44 7.30
CA VAL A 19 -9.95 6.63 6.76
C VAL A 19 -9.64 5.14 6.91
N VAL A 20 -8.43 4.71 6.54
CA VAL A 20 -8.02 3.32 6.70
C VAL A 20 -7.97 2.93 8.18
N LEU A 21 -7.52 3.81 9.08
CA LEU A 21 -7.50 3.52 10.51
C LEU A 21 -8.91 3.27 11.05
N ALA A 22 -9.87 4.09 10.64
CA ALA A 22 -11.28 3.91 11.00
C ALA A 22 -11.80 2.56 10.49
N LEU A 23 -11.49 2.17 9.25
CA LEU A 23 -11.85 0.86 8.71
C LEU A 23 -11.20 -0.28 9.52
N CYS A 24 -9.94 -0.13 9.92
CA CYS A 24 -9.23 -1.12 10.75
C CYS A 24 -9.84 -1.29 12.15
N ILE A 25 -10.43 -0.24 12.72
CA ILE A 25 -11.05 -0.29 14.05
C ILE A 25 -12.50 -0.79 13.96
N PHE A 26 -13.28 -0.33 12.98
CA PHE A 26 -14.72 -0.60 12.94
C PHE A 26 -15.13 -1.75 12.00
N LEU A 27 -14.42 -1.95 10.89
CA LEU A 27 -14.79 -2.90 9.85
C LEU A 27 -14.04 -4.23 9.98
N VAL A 28 -12.72 -4.20 10.21
CA VAL A 28 -11.89 -5.41 10.30
C VAL A 28 -12.36 -6.38 11.40
N PRO A 29 -12.69 -5.93 12.63
CA PRO A 29 -13.21 -6.84 13.65
C PRO A 29 -14.54 -7.49 13.27
N LYS A 30 -15.41 -6.76 12.56
CA LYS A 30 -16.69 -7.29 12.07
C LYS A 30 -16.46 -8.40 11.03
N ILE A 31 -15.55 -8.18 10.10
CA ILE A 31 -15.17 -9.19 9.09
C ILE A 31 -14.59 -10.44 9.77
N GLY A 32 -13.71 -10.26 10.76
CA GLY A 32 -13.13 -11.39 11.51
C GLY A 32 -14.17 -12.19 12.30
N ASN A 33 -15.09 -11.51 13.00
CA ASN A 33 -16.19 -12.17 13.72
C ASN A 33 -17.07 -12.96 12.76
N PHE A 34 -17.47 -12.32 11.66
CA PHE A 34 -18.28 -12.94 10.62
C PHE A 34 -17.60 -14.16 10.01
N ALA A 35 -16.29 -14.10 9.74
CA ALA A 35 -15.52 -15.25 9.26
C ALA A 35 -15.54 -16.44 10.24
N GLY A 36 -15.48 -16.15 11.55
CA GLY A 36 -15.59 -17.17 12.61
C GLY A 36 -16.99 -17.78 12.70
N GLU A 37 -18.04 -16.98 12.54
CA GLU A 37 -19.44 -17.46 12.52
C GLU A 37 -19.74 -18.33 11.30
N LEU A 38 -19.11 -18.05 10.15
CA LEU A 38 -19.27 -18.85 8.93
C LEU A 38 -18.66 -20.25 9.03
N TYR A 39 -17.59 -20.39 9.82
CA TYR A 39 -16.82 -21.62 9.99
C TYR A 39 -16.50 -21.88 11.47
N PRO A 40 -17.52 -22.21 12.29
CA PRO A 40 -17.33 -22.43 13.73
C PRO A 40 -16.41 -23.63 14.02
N ASP A 41 -16.35 -24.61 13.11
CA ASP A 41 -15.47 -25.79 13.23
C ASP A 41 -13.98 -25.45 13.02
N ILE A 42 -13.69 -24.31 12.39
CA ILE A 42 -12.32 -23.84 12.16
C ILE A 42 -11.99 -22.81 13.24
N ALA A 43 -11.50 -23.28 14.38
CA ALA A 43 -11.18 -22.46 15.55
C ALA A 43 -10.31 -21.23 15.25
N PHE A 44 -9.43 -21.33 14.24
CA PHE A 44 -8.50 -20.26 13.85
C PHE A 44 -9.02 -19.33 12.75
N MET A 45 -10.22 -19.54 12.18
CA MET A 45 -10.69 -18.78 11.01
C MET A 45 -10.75 -17.27 11.27
N LYS A 46 -11.36 -16.87 12.39
CA LYS A 46 -11.40 -15.48 12.84
C LYS A 46 -10.00 -14.89 12.98
N SER A 47 -9.13 -15.59 13.69
CA SER A 47 -7.77 -15.11 13.96
C SER A 47 -6.94 -15.00 12.68
N LEU A 48 -7.06 -15.94 11.76
CA LEU A 48 -6.37 -15.92 10.47
C LEU A 48 -6.78 -14.70 9.62
N VAL A 49 -8.09 -14.44 9.50
CA VAL A 49 -8.59 -13.28 8.75
C VAL A 49 -8.16 -11.96 9.40
N LEU A 50 -8.21 -11.86 10.73
CA LEU A 50 -7.73 -10.67 11.43
C LEU A 50 -6.24 -10.45 11.25
N ILE A 51 -5.43 -11.51 11.36
CA ILE A 51 -3.97 -11.45 11.15
C ILE A 51 -3.67 -11.00 9.73
N ASP A 52 -4.31 -11.59 8.72
CA ASP A 52 -4.11 -11.21 7.32
C ASP A 52 -4.37 -9.71 7.12
N MET A 53 -5.54 -9.23 7.52
CA MET A 53 -5.92 -7.82 7.36
C MET A 53 -5.04 -6.87 8.16
N TYR A 54 -4.72 -7.16 9.43
CA TYR A 54 -3.90 -6.28 10.26
C TYR A 54 -2.42 -6.28 9.85
N VAL A 55 -1.85 -7.42 9.45
CA VAL A 55 -0.47 -7.47 8.96
C VAL A 55 -0.33 -6.66 7.67
N ALA A 56 -1.35 -6.65 6.81
CA ALA A 56 -1.35 -5.80 5.61
C ALA A 56 -1.30 -4.29 5.91
N THR A 57 -1.79 -3.85 7.07
CA THR A 57 -1.78 -2.43 7.45
C THR A 57 -0.37 -1.90 7.68
N ILE A 58 0.57 -2.76 8.11
CA ILE A 58 1.96 -2.37 8.40
C ILE A 58 2.67 -1.84 7.14
N PRO A 59 2.77 -2.59 6.03
CA PRO A 59 3.35 -2.08 4.79
C PRO A 59 2.51 -0.93 4.20
N PHE A 60 1.20 -0.88 4.43
CA PHE A 60 0.36 0.22 3.97
C PHE A 60 0.74 1.55 4.63
N TYR A 61 0.78 1.61 5.97
CA TYR A 61 1.19 2.81 6.69
C TYR A 61 2.65 3.18 6.43
N PHE A 62 3.52 2.18 6.26
CA PHE A 62 4.89 2.43 5.86
C PHE A 62 4.97 3.05 4.46
N ALA A 63 4.15 2.60 3.50
CA ALA A 63 4.07 3.22 2.18
C ALA A 63 3.58 4.68 2.25
N LEU A 64 2.56 4.97 3.07
CA LEU A 64 2.09 6.34 3.30
C LEU A 64 3.19 7.24 3.88
N TYR A 65 3.94 6.74 4.86
CA TYR A 65 5.09 7.45 5.42
C TYR A 65 6.15 7.75 4.35
N GLN A 66 6.48 6.78 3.49
CA GLN A 66 7.45 7.00 2.41
C GLN A 66 6.93 7.99 1.36
N ALA A 67 5.63 7.95 1.04
CA ALA A 67 5.01 8.93 0.16
C ALA A 67 5.08 10.34 0.75
N PHE A 68 4.80 10.51 2.04
CA PHE A 68 4.94 11.78 2.74
C PHE A 68 6.39 12.29 2.72
N LYS A 69 7.36 11.38 2.92
CA LYS A 69 8.79 11.69 2.86
C LYS A 69 9.21 12.15 1.47
N LEU A 70 8.72 11.48 0.42
CA LEU A 70 8.96 11.85 -0.98
C LEU A 70 8.45 13.28 -1.27
N LEU A 71 7.22 13.61 -0.84
CA LEU A 71 6.69 14.98 -0.96
C LEU A 71 7.54 15.99 -0.20
N SER A 72 8.03 15.62 0.98
CA SER A 72 8.91 16.49 1.78
C SER A 72 10.28 16.70 1.13
N TYR A 73 10.78 15.73 0.36
CA TYR A 73 12.00 15.93 -0.44
C TYR A 73 11.75 16.87 -1.63
N ILE A 74 10.58 16.79 -2.25
CA ILE A 74 10.18 17.73 -3.32
C ILE A 74 10.15 19.17 -2.79
N ASP A 75 9.57 19.39 -1.61
CA ASP A 75 9.53 20.71 -0.97
C ASP A 75 10.92 21.29 -0.68
N LYS A 76 11.86 20.41 -0.32
CA LYS A 76 13.25 20.78 -0.02
C LYS A 76 14.13 20.88 -1.28
N ASN A 77 13.54 20.85 -2.48
CA ASN A 77 14.25 20.80 -3.78
C ASN A 77 15.22 19.60 -3.91
N LYS A 78 15.01 18.53 -3.14
CA LYS A 78 15.78 17.27 -3.16
C LYS A 78 15.02 16.15 -3.89
N ALA A 79 14.12 16.51 -4.80
CA ALA A 79 13.34 15.55 -5.59
C ALA A 79 14.26 14.57 -6.35
N PHE A 80 15.28 15.07 -7.03
CA PHE A 80 16.31 14.29 -7.74
C PHE A 80 17.45 13.93 -6.80
N SER A 81 17.18 13.05 -5.84
CA SER A 81 18.19 12.54 -4.91
C SER A 81 18.02 11.04 -4.68
N GLU A 82 19.10 10.37 -4.29
CA GLU A 82 19.09 8.96 -3.87
C GLU A 82 18.07 8.69 -2.75
N LEU A 83 17.77 9.70 -1.92
CA LEU A 83 16.75 9.60 -0.88
C LEU A 83 15.35 9.42 -1.46
N SER A 84 15.02 10.12 -2.54
CA SER A 84 13.74 10.00 -3.24
C SER A 84 13.63 8.66 -3.98
N VAL A 85 14.72 8.20 -4.60
CA VAL A 85 14.82 6.87 -5.21
C VAL A 85 14.57 5.78 -4.17
N LYS A 86 15.19 5.91 -2.98
CA LYS A 86 15.00 4.98 -1.86
C LYS A 86 13.54 4.98 -1.35
N ALA A 87 12.90 6.15 -1.29
CA ALA A 87 11.50 6.24 -0.91
C ALA A 87 10.59 5.49 -1.91
N LEU A 88 10.79 5.70 -3.23
CA LEU A 88 10.05 4.98 -4.29
C LEU A 88 10.31 3.47 -4.24
N LYS A 89 11.56 3.05 -4.04
CA LYS A 89 11.93 1.63 -3.87
C LYS A 89 11.17 1.01 -2.69
N ASN A 90 11.06 1.71 -1.58
CA ASN A 90 10.31 1.24 -0.41
C ASN A 90 8.81 1.17 -0.67
N ILE A 91 8.20 2.16 -1.34
CA ILE A 91 6.79 2.13 -1.74
C ILE A 91 6.50 0.90 -2.62
N LYS A 92 7.36 0.64 -3.61
CA LYS A 92 7.26 -0.55 -4.46
C LYS A 92 7.24 -1.84 -3.63
N TYR A 93 8.19 -2.01 -2.70
CA TYR A 93 8.22 -3.22 -1.87
C TYR A 93 7.00 -3.34 -0.95
N CYS A 94 6.47 -2.24 -0.44
CA CYS A 94 5.24 -2.27 0.35
C CYS A 94 4.07 -2.74 -0.50
N ALA A 95 3.91 -2.19 -1.69
CA ALA A 95 2.85 -2.58 -2.61
C ALA A 95 2.96 -4.07 -2.98
N LEU A 96 4.18 -4.56 -3.30
CA LEU A 96 4.40 -6.00 -3.53
C LEU A 96 4.06 -6.84 -2.30
N THR A 97 4.45 -6.40 -1.09
CA THR A 97 4.16 -7.12 0.15
C THR A 97 2.66 -7.22 0.41
N ILE A 98 1.91 -6.13 0.23
CA ILE A 98 0.45 -6.11 0.36
C ILE A 98 -0.18 -7.06 -0.67
N GLY A 99 0.23 -6.96 -1.94
CA GLY A 99 -0.28 -7.82 -3.00
C GLY A 99 -0.01 -9.31 -2.73
N THR A 100 1.21 -9.67 -2.31
CA THR A 100 1.56 -11.04 -1.95
C THR A 100 0.78 -11.52 -0.74
N LEU A 101 0.59 -10.70 0.28
CA LEU A 101 -0.16 -11.07 1.47
C LEU A 101 -1.62 -11.39 1.13
N TYR A 102 -2.31 -10.51 0.41
CA TYR A 102 -3.69 -10.76 -0.03
C TYR A 102 -3.79 -11.93 -1.02
N LEU A 103 -2.76 -12.17 -1.83
CA LEU A 103 -2.69 -13.35 -2.70
C LEU A 103 -2.58 -14.64 -1.88
N LEU A 104 -1.78 -14.65 -0.80
CA LEU A 104 -1.70 -15.78 0.12
C LEU A 104 -2.97 -15.95 0.96
N GLY A 105 -3.69 -14.87 1.24
CA GLY A 105 -4.99 -14.87 1.91
C GLY A 105 -6.16 -15.33 1.02
N MET A 106 -5.98 -15.42 -0.31
CA MET A 106 -7.05 -15.82 -1.25
C MET A 106 -7.79 -17.12 -0.90
N PRO A 107 -7.14 -18.20 -0.44
CA PRO A 107 -7.83 -19.40 0.00
C PRO A 107 -8.84 -19.13 1.12
N LEU A 108 -8.51 -18.22 2.06
CA LEU A 108 -9.42 -17.83 3.14
C LEU A 108 -10.63 -17.07 2.58
N TYR A 109 -10.39 -16.09 1.70
CA TYR A 109 -11.45 -15.32 1.06
C TYR A 109 -12.36 -16.19 0.18
N TYR A 110 -11.82 -17.22 -0.46
CA TYR A 110 -12.58 -18.21 -1.23
C TYR A 110 -13.50 -19.04 -0.34
N LEU A 111 -13.01 -19.53 0.79
CA LEU A 111 -13.85 -20.26 1.76
C LEU A 111 -15.01 -19.38 2.25
N MET A 112 -14.73 -18.12 2.60
CA MET A 112 -15.78 -17.18 3.01
C MET A 112 -16.80 -16.93 1.90
N ALA A 113 -16.33 -16.70 0.66
CA ALA A 113 -17.19 -16.45 -0.49
C ALA A 113 -18.11 -17.63 -0.84
N LYS A 114 -17.70 -18.87 -0.56
CA LYS A 114 -18.54 -20.06 -0.82
C LYS A 114 -19.80 -20.12 0.05
N LYS A 115 -19.81 -19.45 1.19
CA LYS A 115 -20.91 -19.46 2.17
C LYS A 115 -21.85 -18.25 2.03
N ILE A 116 -21.61 -17.37 1.06
CA ILE A 116 -22.30 -16.09 0.91
C ILE A 116 -22.72 -15.93 -0.54
N ASP A 117 -23.97 -15.54 -0.74
CA ASP A 117 -24.50 -15.19 -2.06
C ASP A 117 -24.93 -13.70 -2.05
N PRO A 118 -24.31 -12.82 -2.86
CA PRO A 118 -23.24 -13.09 -3.83
C PRO A 118 -21.83 -13.21 -3.18
N PRO A 119 -20.87 -13.86 -3.87
CA PRO A 119 -19.51 -14.08 -3.39
C PRO A 119 -18.67 -12.79 -3.42
N SER A 120 -18.91 -11.89 -2.46
CA SER A 120 -18.36 -10.53 -2.44
C SER A 120 -16.89 -10.41 -2.03
N PHE A 121 -16.32 -11.38 -1.31
CA PHE A 121 -14.94 -11.29 -0.79
C PHE A 121 -13.85 -11.50 -1.87
N ILE A 122 -14.10 -12.36 -2.86
CA ILE A 122 -13.17 -12.61 -3.96
C ILE A 122 -12.88 -11.33 -4.79
N PRO A 123 -13.88 -10.61 -5.31
CA PRO A 123 -13.61 -9.42 -6.13
C PRO A 123 -12.91 -8.32 -5.32
N ILE A 124 -13.20 -8.18 -4.01
CA ILE A 124 -12.50 -7.22 -3.15
C ILE A 124 -11.00 -7.59 -3.05
N GLY A 125 -10.67 -8.85 -2.78
CA GLY A 125 -9.29 -9.32 -2.73
C GLY A 125 -8.56 -9.08 -4.06
N LEU A 126 -9.22 -9.35 -5.19
CA LEU A 126 -8.66 -9.12 -6.53
C LEU A 126 -8.37 -7.64 -6.79
N ILE A 127 -9.27 -6.73 -6.40
CA ILE A 127 -9.06 -5.29 -6.55
C ILE A 127 -7.85 -4.84 -5.75
N ILE A 128 -7.66 -5.36 -4.53
CA ILE A 128 -6.51 -5.01 -3.69
C ILE A 128 -5.19 -5.51 -4.31
N ILE A 129 -5.17 -6.76 -4.79
CA ILE A 129 -3.98 -7.35 -5.45
C ILE A 129 -3.66 -6.57 -6.73
N PHE A 130 -4.66 -6.29 -7.56
CA PHE A 130 -4.49 -5.54 -8.80
C PHE A 130 -3.97 -4.13 -8.54
N SER A 131 -4.58 -3.42 -7.58
CA SER A 131 -4.14 -2.08 -7.16
C SER A 131 -2.68 -2.10 -6.67
N SER A 132 -2.30 -3.12 -5.91
CA SER A 132 -0.94 -3.33 -5.42
C SER A 132 0.06 -3.53 -6.55
N ILE A 133 -0.29 -4.31 -7.58
CA ILE A 133 0.55 -4.50 -8.77
C ILE A 133 0.71 -3.17 -9.52
N VAL A 134 -0.38 -2.44 -9.76
CA VAL A 134 -0.35 -1.13 -10.45
C VAL A 134 0.56 -0.16 -9.71
N ILE A 135 0.42 -0.04 -8.38
CA ILE A 135 1.28 0.83 -7.56
C ILE A 135 2.74 0.38 -7.62
N ALA A 136 3.02 -0.93 -7.54
CA ALA A 136 4.38 -1.46 -7.59
C ALA A 136 5.05 -1.17 -8.95
N VAL A 137 4.34 -1.39 -10.06
CA VAL A 137 4.84 -1.10 -11.42
C VAL A 137 5.07 0.39 -11.58
N PHE A 138 4.12 1.23 -11.17
CA PHE A 138 4.25 2.68 -11.26
C PHE A 138 5.45 3.20 -10.44
N ALA A 139 5.59 2.73 -9.20
CA ALA A 139 6.73 3.08 -8.35
C ALA A 139 8.07 2.60 -8.95
N ALA A 140 8.11 1.43 -9.60
CA ALA A 140 9.30 0.94 -10.27
C ALA A 140 9.69 1.78 -11.49
N VAL A 141 8.70 2.21 -12.29
CA VAL A 141 8.93 3.10 -13.43
C VAL A 141 9.46 4.45 -12.95
N LEU A 142 8.81 5.08 -11.97
CA LEU A 142 9.28 6.34 -11.38
C LEU A 142 10.66 6.20 -10.75
N GLN A 143 10.94 5.08 -10.08
CA GLN A 143 12.26 4.80 -9.51
C GLN A 143 13.34 4.82 -10.60
N LYS A 144 13.12 4.12 -11.72
CA LYS A 144 14.07 4.06 -12.85
C LYS A 144 14.26 5.41 -13.51
N LEU A 145 13.17 6.14 -13.78
CA LEU A 145 13.23 7.48 -14.39
C LEU A 145 14.00 8.47 -13.50
N LEU A 146 13.79 8.40 -12.19
CA LEU A 146 14.45 9.30 -11.26
C LEU A 146 15.95 8.99 -11.14
N GLN A 147 16.33 7.71 -11.12
CA GLN A 147 17.74 7.30 -11.15
C GLN A 147 18.45 7.81 -12.40
N GLU A 148 17.80 7.68 -13.56
CA GLU A 148 18.37 8.17 -14.82
C GLU A 148 18.53 9.69 -14.84
N ALA A 149 17.53 10.42 -14.34
CA ALA A 149 17.62 11.88 -14.21
C ALA A 149 18.74 12.33 -13.26
N ILE A 150 18.99 11.56 -12.18
CA ILE A 150 20.12 11.82 -11.25
C ILE A 150 21.46 11.61 -11.97
N ARG A 151 21.60 10.52 -12.73
CA ARG A 151 22.82 10.21 -13.49
C ARG A 151 23.15 11.32 -14.49
N ILE A 152 22.18 11.76 -15.28
CA ILE A 152 22.34 12.85 -16.26
C ILE A 152 22.78 14.15 -15.56
N LYS A 153 22.17 14.47 -14.41
CA LYS A 153 22.52 15.67 -13.65
C LYS A 153 23.95 15.60 -13.09
N LEU A 154 24.41 14.42 -12.69
CA LEU A 154 25.77 14.20 -12.19
C LEU A 154 26.80 14.33 -13.32
N GLU A 155 26.53 13.72 -14.47
CA GLU A 155 27.40 13.81 -15.65
C GLU A 155 27.58 15.26 -16.11
N ASN A 156 26.48 16.02 -16.22
CA ASN A 156 26.55 17.43 -16.61
C ASN A 156 27.32 18.30 -15.60
N ALA A 157 27.38 17.91 -14.32
CA ALA A 157 28.15 18.60 -13.30
C ALA A 157 29.65 18.28 -13.33
N LEU A 158 30.06 17.19 -14.00
CA LEU A 158 31.46 16.75 -14.12
C LEU A 158 32.14 17.27 -15.40
N THR A 159 31.36 17.76 -16.36
CA THR A 159 31.85 18.24 -17.67
C THR A 159 31.97 19.75 -17.80
N VAL A 160 31.54 20.52 -16.79
CA VAL A 160 31.65 22.00 -16.74
C VAL A 160 32.78 22.43 -15.83
#